data_AF-A0A850BZG3-F1
#
_entry.id   AF-A0A850BZG3-F1
#
_cell.length_a   1.000
_cell.length_b   1.000
_cell.length_c   1.000
_cell.angle_alpha   90.00
_cell.angle_beta   90.00
_cell.angle_gamma   90.00
#
_symmetry.space_group_name_H-M   'P 1'
#
loop_
_entity.id
_entity.type
_entity.pdbx_description
1 polymer ?
#
loop_
_entity_poly.entity_id
_entity_poly.type
_entity_poly.pdbx_seq_one_letter_code
_entity_poly.pdbx_strand_id
1 'polypeptide(L)'
;MPDFPVNARRVLVVIGISVLAFVILEFNRRLEDLSLLNEQVRVIRTQATQAAQTRLALQTAVAYANSTAAVEEWARTDGHYVREGDLPVVPVSAPGDPPIVSSTPVPTPTPMQNWEVWWELFFGE
;
A
#
# COMPACT_ATOMS: atom_id res chain seq x y z
N MET A 1 65.54 34.66 -20.96
CA MET A 1 64.53 33.97 -20.14
C MET A 1 63.47 35.02 -19.83
N PRO A 2 62.19 34.83 -20.19
CA PRO A 2 61.21 35.89 -19.95
C PRO A 2 60.87 35.94 -18.46
N ASP A 3 61.25 37.03 -17.80
CA ASP A 3 60.84 37.34 -16.44
C ASP A 3 59.35 37.70 -16.46
N PHE A 4 58.50 36.81 -15.97
CA PHE A 4 57.08 37.12 -15.76
C PHE A 4 56.98 37.93 -14.46
N PRO A 5 56.60 39.23 -14.49
CA PRO A 5 56.40 40.01 -13.28
C PRO A 5 55.08 39.58 -12.64
N VAL A 6 55.11 38.49 -11.88
CA VAL A 6 53.93 37.93 -11.23
C VAL A 6 53.54 38.85 -10.07
N ASN A 7 52.44 39.57 -10.22
CA ASN A 7 51.89 40.40 -9.16
C ASN A 7 51.34 39.52 -8.03
N ALA A 8 52.03 39.47 -6.89
CA ALA A 8 51.66 38.64 -5.73
C ALA A 8 50.19 38.85 -5.28
N ARG A 9 49.67 40.08 -5.39
CA ARG A 9 48.26 40.40 -5.12
C ARG A 9 47.30 39.64 -6.04
N ARG A 10 47.62 39.52 -7.33
CA ARG A 10 46.79 38.77 -8.29
C ARG A 10 46.83 37.28 -8.01
N VAL A 11 47.99 36.75 -7.64
CA VAL A 11 48.14 35.33 -7.26
C VAL A 11 47.29 34.99 -6.04
N LEU A 12 47.33 35.82 -5.00
CA LEU A 12 46.51 35.64 -3.80
C LEU A 12 45.01 35.66 -4.10
N VAL A 13 44.55 36.56 -4.96
CA VAL A 13 43.14 36.63 -5.36
C VAL A 13 42.72 35.37 -6.13
N VAL A 14 43.55 34.91 -7.07
CA VAL A 14 43.26 33.68 -7.83
C VAL A 14 43.19 32.46 -6.90
N ILE A 15 44.14 32.33 -5.98
CA ILE A 15 44.13 31.25 -4.96
C ILE A 15 42.86 31.33 -4.11
N GLY A 16 42.49 32.53 -3.64
CA GLY A 16 41.26 32.71 -2.86
C GLY A 16 40.01 32.28 -3.60
N ILE A 17 39.89 32.64 -4.89
CA ILE A 17 38.76 32.23 -5.73
C ILE A 17 38.78 30.71 -5.95
N SER A 18 39.93 30.10 -6.20
CA SER A 18 40.05 28.65 -6.36
C SER A 18 39.63 27.90 -5.10
N VAL A 19 40.03 28.37 -3.91
CA VAL A 19 39.61 27.78 -2.63
C VAL A 19 38.11 27.94 -2.44
N LEU A 20 37.55 29.12 -2.72
CA LEU A 20 36.11 29.35 -2.61
C LEU A 20 35.32 28.41 -3.54
N ALA A 21 35.74 28.28 -4.80
CA ALA A 21 35.13 27.37 -5.76
C ALA A 21 35.17 25.91 -5.27
N PHE A 22 36.31 25.49 -4.71
CA PHE A 22 36.46 24.14 -4.16
C PHE A 22 35.51 23.89 -2.97
N VAL A 23 35.39 24.86 -2.04
CA VAL A 23 34.48 24.74 -0.90
C VAL A 23 33.03 24.62 -1.36
N ILE A 24 32.61 25.42 -2.34
CA ILE A 24 31.24 25.36 -2.87
C ILE A 24 30.96 24.00 -3.51
N LEU A 25 31.91 23.47 -4.30
CA LEU A 25 31.77 22.16 -4.94
C LEU A 25 31.68 21.02 -3.93
N GLU A 26 32.56 21.01 -2.93
CA GLU A 26 32.57 19.98 -1.89
C GLU A 26 31.32 20.04 -1.01
N PHE A 27 30.89 21.26 -0.64
CA PHE A 27 29.68 21.47 0.12
C PHE A 27 28.43 20.98 -0.63
N ASN A 28 28.33 21.31 -1.92
CA ASN A 28 27.20 20.87 -2.75
C ASN A 28 27.14 19.34 -2.87
N ARG A 29 28.28 18.68 -3.11
CA ARG A 29 28.35 17.20 -3.15
C ARG A 29 27.91 16.59 -1.83
N ARG A 30 28.38 17.13 -0.72
CA ARG A 30 28.04 16.62 0.61
C ARG A 30 26.56 16.81 0.94
N LEU A 31 25.95 17.90 0.51
CA LEU A 31 24.50 18.11 0.65
C LEU A 31 23.70 17.10 -0.18
N GLU A 32 24.12 16.84 -1.41
CA GLU A 32 23.48 15.86 -2.28
C GLU A 32 23.52 14.46 -1.66
N ASP A 33 24.69 14.00 -1.22
CA ASP A 33 24.86 12.70 -0.53
C ASP A 33 23.97 12.57 0.70
N LEU A 34 23.92 13.62 1.54
CA LEU A 34 23.04 13.66 2.71
C LEU A 34 21.57 13.59 2.32
N SER A 35 21.16 14.29 1.25
CA SER A 35 19.77 14.26 0.79
C SER A 35 19.38 12.87 0.28
N LEU A 36 20.25 12.23 -0.50
CA LEU A 36 20.04 10.89 -1.04
C LEU A 36 19.94 9.85 0.08
N LEU A 37 20.83 9.92 1.06
CA LEU A 37 20.82 8.98 2.19
C LEU A 37 19.56 9.16 3.05
N ASN A 38 19.13 10.40 3.28
CA ASN A 38 17.93 10.68 4.06
C ASN A 38 16.67 10.15 3.36
N GLU A 39 16.56 10.32 2.05
CA GLU A 39 15.43 9.77 1.29
C GLU A 39 15.42 8.23 1.32
N GLN A 40 16.58 7.58 1.19
CA GLN A 40 16.69 6.13 1.35
C GLN A 40 16.24 5.66 2.74
N VAL A 41 16.68 6.34 3.80
CA VAL A 41 16.26 6.03 5.18
C VAL A 41 14.75 6.20 5.33
N ARG A 42 14.15 7.25 4.75
CA ARG A 42 12.72 7.49 4.80
C ARG A 42 11.92 6.36 4.13
N VAL A 43 12.35 5.92 2.95
CA VAL A 43 11.72 4.80 2.24
C VAL A 43 11.80 3.52 3.06
N ILE A 44 12.99 3.17 3.56
CA ILE A 44 13.19 1.94 4.36
C ILE A 44 12.36 1.98 5.65
N ARG A 45 12.34 3.12 6.36
CA ARG A 45 11.51 3.28 7.56
C ARG A 45 10.03 3.09 7.27
N THR A 46 9.54 3.64 6.16
CA THR A 46 8.13 3.51 5.76
C THR A 46 7.77 2.05 5.44
N GLN A 47 8.65 1.33 4.74
CA GLN A 47 8.45 -0.10 4.48
C GLN A 47 8.48 -0.92 5.78
N ALA A 48 9.40 -0.62 6.69
CA ALA A 48 9.51 -1.31 7.97
C ALA A 48 8.29 -1.07 8.87
N THR A 49 7.75 0.16 8.92
CA THR A 49 6.55 0.46 9.69
C THR A 49 5.31 -0.22 9.11
N GLN A 50 5.15 -0.21 7.77
CA GLN A 50 4.07 -0.94 7.11
C GLN A 50 4.15 -2.43 7.41
N ALA A 51 5.33 -3.06 7.24
CA ALA A 51 5.53 -4.47 7.52
C ALA A 51 5.26 -4.82 9.00
N ALA A 52 5.67 -3.95 9.93
CA ALA A 52 5.39 -4.14 11.36
C ALA A 52 3.88 -4.05 11.67
N GLN A 53 3.16 -3.10 11.06
CA GLN A 53 1.71 -2.98 11.22
C GLN A 53 0.98 -4.19 10.64
N THR A 54 1.34 -4.63 9.43
CA THR A 54 0.77 -5.84 8.82
C THR A 54 1.04 -7.06 9.68
N ARG A 55 2.26 -7.23 10.20
CA ARG A 55 2.60 -8.33 11.10
C ARG A 55 1.72 -8.31 12.35
N LEU A 56 1.53 -7.15 12.98
CA LEU A 56 0.71 -7.03 14.17
C LEU A 56 -0.76 -7.35 13.86
N ALA A 57 -1.31 -6.83 12.77
CA ALA A 57 -2.68 -7.14 12.33
C ALA A 57 -2.86 -8.65 12.09
N LEU A 58 -1.92 -9.29 11.38
CA LEU A 58 -1.94 -10.73 11.13
C LEU A 58 -1.80 -11.54 12.42
N GLN A 59 -0.94 -11.14 13.34
CA GLN A 59 -0.81 -11.79 14.65
C GLN A 59 -2.11 -11.72 15.44
N THR A 60 -2.80 -10.58 15.43
CA THR A 60 -4.11 -10.42 16.06
C THR A 60 -5.17 -11.31 15.40
N ALA A 61 -5.20 -11.38 14.06
CA ALA A 61 -6.13 -12.24 13.34
C ALA A 61 -5.89 -13.72 13.65
N VAL A 62 -4.63 -14.16 13.70
CA VAL A 62 -4.27 -15.53 14.08
C VAL A 62 -4.65 -15.82 15.53
N ALA A 63 -4.41 -14.89 16.44
CA ALA A 63 -4.81 -15.05 17.85
C ALA A 63 -6.33 -15.18 17.99
N TYR A 64 -7.10 -14.36 17.26
CA TYR A 64 -8.56 -14.45 17.21
C TYR A 64 -9.02 -15.79 16.63
N ALA A 65 -8.47 -16.22 15.49
CA ALA A 65 -8.85 -17.48 14.85
C ALA A 65 -8.57 -18.72 15.73
N ASN A 66 -7.58 -18.64 16.63
CA ASN A 66 -7.29 -19.70 17.61
C ASN A 66 -8.09 -19.58 18.92
N SER A 67 -8.96 -18.59 19.05
CA SER A 67 -9.76 -18.35 20.25
C SER A 67 -11.09 -19.10 20.21
N THR A 68 -11.66 -19.37 21.38
CA THR A 68 -13.01 -19.92 21.50
C THR A 68 -14.09 -18.96 21.00
N ALA A 69 -13.81 -17.66 20.98
CA ALA A 69 -14.74 -16.66 20.44
C ALA A 69 -14.95 -16.85 18.93
N ALA A 70 -13.89 -17.14 18.16
CA ALA A 70 -14.01 -17.44 16.74
C ALA A 70 -14.78 -18.74 16.48
N VAL A 71 -14.58 -19.77 17.32
CA VAL A 71 -15.35 -21.02 17.24
C VAL A 71 -16.83 -20.77 17.52
N GLU A 72 -17.12 -19.94 18.52
CA GLU A 72 -18.50 -19.58 18.86
C GLU A 72 -19.18 -18.79 17.75
N GLU A 73 -18.50 -17.77 17.21
CA GLU A 73 -19.03 -16.96 16.11
C GLU A 73 -19.38 -17.85 14.92
N TRP A 74 -18.44 -18.69 14.48
CA TRP A 74 -18.70 -19.67 13.41
C TRP A 74 -19.86 -20.60 13.74
N ALA A 75 -19.92 -21.12 14.97
CA ALA A 75 -21.00 -22.01 15.39
C ALA A 75 -22.37 -21.33 15.25
N ARG A 76 -22.47 -20.01 15.49
CA ARG A 76 -23.74 -19.27 15.37
C ARG A 76 -24.07 -18.85 13.95
N THR A 77 -23.10 -18.36 13.17
CA THR A 77 -23.36 -17.84 11.83
C THR A 77 -23.42 -18.94 10.77
N ASP A 78 -22.37 -19.75 10.67
CA ASP A 78 -22.21 -20.72 9.57
C ASP A 78 -22.61 -22.14 10.00
N GLY A 79 -22.33 -22.51 11.24
CA GLY A 79 -22.68 -23.80 11.81
C GLY A 79 -24.16 -23.94 12.14
N HIS A 80 -24.89 -22.82 12.25
CA HIS A 80 -26.30 -22.76 12.67
C HIS A 80 -26.58 -23.51 13.99
N TYR A 81 -25.58 -23.59 14.87
CA TYR A 81 -25.69 -24.22 16.17
C TYR A 81 -26.40 -23.29 17.17
N VAL A 82 -27.25 -23.90 17.98
CA VAL A 82 -28.15 -23.25 18.92
C VAL A 82 -27.66 -23.62 20.33
N ARG A 83 -27.51 -22.63 21.24
CA ARG A 83 -27.15 -22.94 22.63
C ARG A 83 -28.38 -23.33 23.43
N GLU A 84 -28.15 -23.97 24.56
CA GLU A 84 -29.21 -24.31 25.50
C GLU A 84 -29.92 -23.03 25.97
N GLY A 85 -31.24 -22.94 25.69
CA GLY A 85 -32.07 -21.76 25.96
C GLY A 85 -32.35 -20.85 24.75
N ASP A 86 -31.66 -21.04 23.62
CA ASP A 86 -31.98 -20.30 22.39
C ASP A 86 -33.21 -20.90 21.69
N LEU A 87 -34.10 -20.03 21.18
CA LEU A 87 -35.30 -20.40 20.43
C LEU A 87 -35.04 -20.18 18.94
N PRO A 88 -34.83 -21.22 18.13
CA PRO A 88 -34.62 -21.05 16.69
C PRO A 88 -35.92 -20.55 16.05
N VAL A 89 -35.92 -19.30 15.59
CA VAL A 89 -37.06 -18.71 14.86
C VAL A 89 -36.83 -18.93 13.38
N VAL A 90 -37.66 -19.79 12.77
CA VAL A 90 -37.76 -19.90 11.31
C VAL A 90 -38.86 -18.93 10.88
N PRO A 91 -38.54 -17.87 10.11
CA PRO A 91 -39.57 -17.01 9.55
C PRO A 91 -40.46 -17.82 8.62
N VAL A 92 -41.71 -18.01 9.03
CA VAL A 92 -42.77 -18.53 8.16
C VAL A 92 -43.57 -17.34 7.65
N SER A 93 -43.91 -17.35 6.37
CA SER A 93 -44.76 -16.32 5.75
C SER A 93 -46.11 -16.24 6.46
N ALA A 94 -46.69 -15.04 6.56
CA ALA A 94 -47.99 -14.88 7.22
C ALA A 94 -49.08 -15.65 6.45
N PRO A 95 -50.13 -16.19 7.12
CA PRO A 95 -51.22 -16.85 6.42
C PRO A 95 -51.92 -15.86 5.47
N GLY A 96 -51.74 -16.05 4.16
CA GLY A 96 -52.28 -15.16 3.12
C GLY A 96 -51.25 -14.32 2.37
N ASP A 97 -49.96 -14.38 2.75
CA ASP A 97 -48.90 -13.81 1.92
C ASP A 97 -48.77 -14.58 0.59
N PRO A 98 -48.56 -13.89 -0.54
CA PRO A 98 -48.26 -14.55 -1.80
C PRO A 98 -47.00 -15.43 -1.63
N PRO A 99 -46.93 -16.59 -2.29
CA PRO A 99 -45.77 -17.48 -2.18
C PRO A 99 -44.49 -16.68 -2.44
N ILE A 100 -43.46 -16.91 -1.61
CA ILE A 100 -42.14 -16.31 -1.81
C ILE A 100 -41.72 -16.64 -3.24
N VAL A 101 -41.73 -15.64 -4.10
CA VAL A 101 -41.30 -15.80 -5.49
C VAL A 101 -39.81 -16.04 -5.39
N SER A 102 -39.37 -17.29 -5.54
CA SER A 102 -37.96 -17.61 -5.68
C SER A 102 -37.43 -16.70 -6.77
N SER A 103 -36.52 -15.79 -6.41
CA SER A 103 -35.89 -14.90 -7.37
C SER A 103 -35.30 -15.77 -8.47
N THR A 104 -35.85 -15.68 -9.69
CA THR A 104 -35.26 -16.34 -10.84
C THR A 104 -33.79 -15.94 -10.86
N PRO A 105 -32.83 -16.89 -10.87
CA PRO A 105 -31.43 -16.53 -10.93
C PRO A 105 -31.24 -15.62 -12.15
N VAL A 106 -30.72 -14.41 -11.91
CA VAL A 106 -30.32 -13.53 -13.00
C VAL A 106 -29.34 -14.34 -13.84
N PRO A 107 -29.54 -14.48 -15.16
CA PRO A 107 -28.61 -15.21 -15.98
C PRO A 107 -27.24 -14.57 -15.81
N THR A 108 -26.27 -15.38 -15.36
CA THR A 108 -24.87 -14.96 -15.30
C THR A 108 -24.50 -14.47 -16.70
N PRO A 109 -24.04 -13.22 -16.87
CA PRO A 109 -23.62 -12.75 -18.18
C PRO A 109 -22.51 -13.68 -18.68
N THR A 110 -22.71 -14.24 -19.86
CA THR A 110 -21.67 -15.04 -20.51
C THR A 110 -20.42 -14.18 -20.61
N PRO A 111 -19.27 -14.60 -20.03
CA PRO A 111 -18.06 -13.81 -20.12
C PRO A 111 -17.67 -13.68 -21.59
N MET A 112 -17.51 -12.45 -22.07
CA MET A 112 -16.97 -12.17 -23.40
C MET A 112 -15.63 -12.88 -23.53
N GLN A 113 -15.41 -13.51 -24.68
CA GLN A 113 -14.10 -14.10 -24.96
C GLN A 113 -13.06 -12.98 -25.06
N ASN A 114 -11.82 -13.25 -24.66
CA ASN A 114 -10.77 -12.22 -24.60
C ASN A 114 -10.64 -11.41 -25.90
N TRP A 115 -10.88 -12.02 -27.07
CA TRP A 115 -10.80 -11.33 -28.36
C TRP A 115 -11.97 -10.37 -28.61
N GLU A 116 -13.18 -10.67 -28.11
CA GLU A 116 -14.36 -9.80 -28.20
C GLU A 116 -14.13 -8.54 -27.36
N VAL A 117 -13.50 -8.69 -26.19
CA VAL A 117 -13.10 -7.57 -25.32
C VAL A 117 -12.14 -6.64 -26.04
N TRP A 118 -11.12 -7.18 -26.71
CA TRP A 118 -10.19 -6.36 -27.49
C TRP A 118 -10.87 -5.66 -28.66
N TRP A 119 -11.79 -6.34 -29.35
CA TRP A 119 -12.52 -5.75 -30.47
C TRP A 119 -13.39 -4.56 -30.02
N GLU A 120 -14.16 -4.74 -28.94
CA GLU A 120 -14.98 -3.68 -28.32
C GLU A 120 -14.13 -2.48 -27.88
N LEU A 121 -12.97 -2.71 -27.27
CA LEU A 121 -12.08 -1.64 -26.80
C LEU A 121 -11.53 -0.76 -27.94
N PHE A 122 -11.32 -1.32 -29.13
CA PHE A 122 -10.74 -0.59 -30.26
C PHE A 122 -11.78 -0.06 -31.26
N PHE A 123 -12.97 -0.68 -31.33
CA PHE A 123 -13.96 -0.39 -32.37
C PHE A 123 -15.41 -0.29 -31.86
N GLY A 124 -15.65 -0.38 -30.54
CA GLY A 124 -16.93 -0.03 -29.93
C GLY A 124 -17.18 1.49 -30.00
N GLU A 125 -18.46 1.89 -29.98
CA GLU A 125 -18.88 3.30 -29.94
C GLU A 125 -18.55 3.98 -28.61
#